data_AF-A0A354AZW2-F1
#
_entry.id   AF-A0A354AZW2-F1
#
_cell.length_a   1.000
_cell.length_b   1.000
_cell.length_c   1.000
_cell.angle_alpha   90.00
_cell.angle_beta   90.00
_cell.angle_gamma   90.00
#
_symmetry.space_group_name_H-M   'P 1'
#
loop_
_entity.id
_entity.type
_entity.pdbx_description
1 polymer ?
#
loop_
_entity_poly.entity_id
_entity_poly.type
_entity_poly.pdbx_seq_one_letter_code
_entity_poly.pdbx_strand_id
1 'polypeptide(L)'
;MTLANAAYLGIERFASDRNKENWSNATENDKAALIRAVYKQVLGNQYVMASERLEGPESLFKRGYLSVREFVRQVAKSGLYKEKFFTNCNSYRFIELNFKHLL
;
A
#
# COMPACT_ATOMS: atom_id res chain seq x y z
N MET A 1 12.39 -0.53 21.25
CA MET A 1 12.06 -1.76 21.99
C MET A 1 12.19 -2.92 21.00
N THR A 2 13.30 -3.64 21.02
CA THR A 2 13.55 -4.74 20.06
C THR A 2 12.81 -5.99 20.53
N LEU A 3 11.87 -6.47 19.72
CA LEU A 3 11.11 -7.69 19.99
C LEU A 3 12.00 -8.91 19.73
N ALA A 4 12.56 -9.50 20.78
CA ALA A 4 13.54 -10.61 20.70
C ALA A 4 13.07 -11.83 19.87
N ASN A 5 11.75 -12.06 19.77
CA ASN A 5 11.15 -13.19 19.04
C ASN A 5 10.46 -12.80 17.72
N ALA A 6 10.63 -11.58 17.21
CA ALA A 6 9.91 -11.10 16.02
C ALA A 6 10.17 -11.92 14.74
N ALA A 7 11.38 -12.50 14.63
CA ALA A 7 11.76 -13.35 13.51
C ALA A 7 10.90 -14.63 13.44
N TYR A 8 10.72 -15.32 14.58
CA TYR A 8 9.90 -16.54 14.67
C TYR A 8 8.41 -16.29 14.37
N LEU A 9 7.90 -15.11 14.71
CA LEU A 9 6.51 -14.72 14.47
C LEU A 9 6.28 -14.17 13.05
N GLY A 10 7.34 -14.00 12.24
CA GLY A 10 7.24 -13.48 10.87
C GLY A 10 6.90 -11.98 10.76
N ILE A 11 7.12 -11.23 11.84
CA ILE A 11 6.79 -9.79 11.95
C ILE A 11 8.04 -8.92 11.70
N GLU A 12 9.23 -9.52 11.64
CA GLU A 12 10.52 -8.83 11.41
C GLU A 12 10.49 -7.88 10.20
N ARG A 13 9.85 -8.27 9.09
CA ARG A 13 9.69 -7.45 7.88
C ARG A 13 8.97 -6.12 8.10
N PHE A 14 8.14 -6.02 9.14
CA PHE A 14 7.40 -4.81 9.50
C PHE A 14 8.10 -4.01 10.60
N ALA A 15 9.11 -4.59 11.27
CA ALA A 15 9.83 -3.94 12.35
C ALA A 15 10.85 -2.90 11.87
N SER A 16 11.31 -3.01 10.61
CA SER A 16 12.41 -2.21 10.04
C SER A 16 11.97 -1.00 9.21
N ASP A 17 10.68 -0.84 8.90
CA ASP A 17 10.20 0.24 8.03
C ASP A 17 9.98 1.55 8.80
N ARG A 18 11.09 2.26 9.07
CA ARG A 18 11.05 3.66 9.56
C ARG A 18 10.77 4.61 8.40
N ASN A 19 9.58 5.20 8.42
CA ASN A 19 9.20 6.48 7.81
C ASN A 19 9.59 6.70 6.34
N LYS A 20 8.87 6.06 5.43
CA LYS A 20 8.93 6.37 3.99
C LYS A 20 7.92 7.47 3.64
N GLU A 21 8.25 8.71 3.99
CA GLU A 21 7.44 9.88 3.64
C GLU A 21 7.73 10.38 2.23
N ASN A 22 6.89 11.29 1.72
CA ASN A 22 7.10 11.92 0.41
C ASN A 22 8.29 12.90 0.49
N TRP A 23 9.47 12.48 0.03
CA TRP A 23 10.60 13.39 -0.12
C TRP A 23 10.43 14.18 -1.42
N SER A 24 10.40 15.51 -1.33
CA SER A 24 10.38 16.40 -2.50
C SER A 24 11.57 16.15 -3.44
N ASN A 25 12.67 15.62 -2.91
CA ASN A 25 13.90 15.28 -3.64
C ASN A 25 14.12 13.77 -3.84
N ALA A 26 13.09 12.92 -3.70
CA ALA A 26 13.22 11.48 -3.90
C ALA A 26 13.63 11.12 -5.34
N THR A 27 14.53 10.14 -5.48
CA THR A 27 14.93 9.55 -6.76
C THR A 27 13.74 8.81 -7.39
N GLU A 28 13.73 8.62 -8.71
CA GLU A 28 12.70 7.81 -9.38
C GLU A 28 12.61 6.37 -8.82
N ASN A 29 13.76 5.78 -8.46
CA ASN A 29 13.82 4.47 -7.82
C ASN A 29 13.13 4.45 -6.45
N ASP A 30 13.29 5.51 -5.66
CA ASP A 30 12.67 5.64 -4.34
C ASP A 30 11.15 5.77 -4.48
N LYS A 31 10.69 6.57 -5.45
CA LYS A 31 9.27 6.71 -5.78
C LYS A 31 8.68 5.39 -6.27
N ALA A 32 9.40 4.64 -7.10
CA ALA A 32 8.98 3.31 -7.55
C ALA A 32 8.91 2.30 -6.40
N ALA A 33 9.86 2.34 -5.46
CA ALA A 33 9.85 1.51 -4.26
C ALA A 33 8.66 1.85 -3.35
N LEU A 34 8.35 3.14 -3.18
CA LEU A 34 7.16 3.64 -2.46
C LEU A 34 5.86 3.14 -3.09
N ILE A 35 5.71 3.27 -4.41
CA ILE A 35 4.53 2.77 -5.13
C ILE A 35 4.33 1.27 -4.88
N ARG A 36 5.41 0.48 -4.99
CA ARG A 36 5.36 -0.97 -4.73
C ARG A 36 5.00 -1.27 -3.27
N ALA A 37 5.54 -0.52 -2.31
CA ALA A 37 5.22 -0.69 -0.90
C ALA A 37 3.74 -0.39 -0.61
N VAL A 38 3.19 0.67 -1.21
CA VAL A 38 1.77 1.01 -1.06
C VAL A 38 0.87 -0.08 -1.62
N TYR A 39 1.14 -0.61 -2.82
CA TYR A 39 0.35 -1.73 -3.34
C TYR A 39 0.45 -2.97 -2.45
N LYS A 40 1.65 -3.31 -1.95
CA LYS A 40 1.82 -4.44 -1.03
C LYS A 40 1.04 -4.25 0.27
N GLN A 41 1.02 -3.05 0.83
CA GLN A 41 0.30 -2.78 2.08
C GLN A 41 -1.22 -2.76 1.86
N VAL A 42 -1.69 -1.92 0.95
CA VAL A 42 -3.12 -1.67 0.73
C VAL A 42 -3.82 -2.89 0.13
N LEU A 43 -3.16 -3.64 -0.74
CA LEU A 43 -3.73 -4.86 -1.33
C LEU A 43 -3.36 -6.13 -0.56
N GLY A 44 -2.83 -6.02 0.66
CA GLY A 44 -2.56 -7.19 1.51
C GLY A 44 -1.56 -8.18 0.92
N ASN A 45 -0.56 -7.68 0.19
CA ASN A 45 0.47 -8.44 -0.51
C ASN A 45 -0.09 -9.39 -1.59
N GLN A 46 -1.24 -9.05 -2.19
CA GLN A 46 -1.72 -9.71 -3.39
C GLN A 46 -0.86 -9.38 -4.61
N TYR A 47 -0.82 -10.31 -5.56
CA TYR A 47 -0.23 -10.08 -6.87
C TYR A 47 -1.09 -9.10 -7.66
N VAL A 48 -0.44 -8.09 -8.22
CA VAL A 48 -1.03 -7.10 -9.14
C VAL A 48 -0.32 -7.27 -10.47
N MET A 49 -1.08 -7.60 -11.50
CA MET A 49 -0.55 -7.73 -12.85
C MET A 49 -0.27 -6.35 -13.45
N ALA A 50 0.61 -6.28 -14.44
CA ALA A 50 0.94 -5.00 -15.09
C ALA A 50 -0.31 -4.29 -15.67
N SER A 51 -1.27 -5.06 -16.17
CA SER A 51 -2.55 -4.55 -16.70
C SER A 51 -3.50 -4.01 -15.65
N GLU A 52 -3.36 -4.42 -14.38
CA GLU A 52 -4.22 -4.00 -13.28
C GLU A 52 -3.70 -2.74 -12.58
N ARG A 53 -2.51 -2.27 -12.94
CA ARG A 53 -1.86 -1.12 -12.29
C ARG A 53 -2.59 0.18 -12.58
N LEU A 54 -2.66 1.03 -11.57
CA LEU A 54 -3.33 2.33 -11.65
C LEU A 54 -2.35 3.40 -12.19
N GLU A 55 -2.15 3.42 -13.51
CA GLU A 55 -1.16 4.31 -14.16
C GLU A 55 -1.42 5.81 -13.91
N GLY A 56 -2.70 6.22 -13.86
CA GLY A 56 -3.08 7.61 -13.59
C GLY A 56 -2.62 8.10 -12.22
N PRO A 57 -3.07 7.48 -11.11
CA PRO A 57 -2.59 7.78 -9.76
C PRO A 57 -1.08 7.67 -9.60
N GLU A 58 -0.44 6.67 -10.23
CA GLU A 58 1.02 6.54 -10.20
C GLU A 58 1.74 7.72 -10.86
N SER A 59 1.24 8.19 -12.00
CA SER A 59 1.81 9.33 -12.71
C SER A 59 1.69 10.63 -11.91
N LEU A 60 0.53 10.83 -11.25
CA LEU A 60 0.30 11.98 -10.36
C LEU A 60 1.22 11.94 -9.14
N PHE A 61 1.41 10.76 -8.54
CA PHE A 61 2.32 10.57 -7.42
C PHE A 61 3.78 10.81 -7.81
N LYS A 62 4.24 10.28 -8.96
CA LYS A 62 5.61 10.48 -9.44
C LYS A 62 5.95 11.96 -9.66
N ARG A 63 4.98 12.73 -10.16
CA ARG A 63 5.09 14.18 -10.39
C ARG A 63 4.94 15.03 -9.11
N GLY A 64 4.63 14.42 -7.97
CA GLY A 64 4.50 15.12 -6.68
C GLY A 64 3.15 15.82 -6.47
N TYR A 65 2.15 15.57 -7.32
CA TYR A 65 0.80 16.13 -7.15
C TYR A 65 -0.01 15.42 -6.06
N LEU A 66 0.42 14.21 -5.64
CA LEU A 66 -0.21 13.45 -4.57
C LEU A 66 0.80 13.18 -3.46
N SER A 67 0.38 13.41 -2.23
CA SER A 67 1.05 12.87 -1.05
C SER A 67 0.87 11.35 -0.98
N VAL A 68 1.71 10.66 -0.18
CA VAL A 68 1.57 9.20 0.05
C VAL A 68 0.17 8.87 0.58
N ARG A 69 -0.37 9.70 1.49
CA ARG A 69 -1.72 9.53 2.04
C ARG A 69 -2.80 9.63 0.97
N GLU A 70 -2.68 10.55 0.03
CA GLU A 70 -3.63 10.69 -1.06
C GLU A 70 -3.50 9.57 -2.08
N PHE A 71 -2.27 9.12 -2.35
CA PHE A 71 -2.05 7.95 -3.21
C PHE A 71 -2.67 6.69 -2.61
N VAL A 72 -2.47 6.42 -1.31
CA VAL A 72 -3.14 5.33 -0.58
C VAL A 72 -4.67 5.45 -0.69
N ARG A 73 -5.22 6.66 -0.54
CA ARG A 73 -6.66 6.90 -0.68
C ARG A 73 -7.17 6.60 -2.09
N GLN A 74 -6.43 6.98 -3.14
CA GLN A 74 -6.78 6.70 -4.53
C GLN A 74 -6.78 5.19 -4.80
N VAL A 75 -5.78 4.45 -4.29
CA VAL A 75 -5.72 2.99 -4.40
C VAL A 75 -6.92 2.34 -3.68
N ALA A 76 -7.24 2.77 -2.45
CA ALA A 76 -8.37 2.22 -1.69
C ALA A 76 -9.74 2.50 -2.33
N LYS A 77 -9.87 3.59 -3.10
CA LYS A 77 -11.10 3.95 -3.85
C LYS A 77 -11.16 3.35 -5.26
N SER A 78 -10.10 2.69 -5.71
CA SER A 78 -10.01 2.17 -7.07
C SER A 78 -10.98 1.00 -7.31
N GLY A 79 -11.32 0.79 -8.59
CA GLY A 79 -12.07 -0.40 -9.01
C GLY A 79 -11.38 -1.71 -8.60
N LEU A 80 -10.04 -1.74 -8.66
CA LEU A 80 -9.22 -2.88 -8.27
C LEU A 80 -9.43 -3.30 -6.80
N TYR A 81 -9.39 -2.32 -5.88
CA TYR A 81 -9.61 -2.59 -4.45
C TYR A 81 -11.04 -3.08 -4.20
N LYS A 82 -12.01 -2.48 -4.89
CA LYS A 82 -13.43 -2.87 -4.80
C LYS A 82 -13.66 -4.31 -5.27
N GLU A 83 -13.10 -4.69 -6.42
CA GLU A 83 -13.25 -6.04 -6.97
C GLU A 83 -12.61 -7.11 -6.07
N LYS A 84 -11.47 -6.81 -5.45
CA LYS A 84 -10.76 -7.77 -4.59
C LYS A 84 -11.40 -7.92 -3.21
N PHE A 85 -11.82 -6.82 -2.58
CA PHE A 85 -12.18 -6.83 -1.15
C PHE A 85 -13.63 -6.45 -0.85
N PHE A 86 -14.35 -5.85 -1.79
CA PHE A 86 -15.74 -5.42 -1.56
C PHE A 86 -16.76 -6.34 -2.22
N THR A 87 -16.58 -6.72 -3.49
CA THR A 87 -17.60 -7.50 -4.23
C THR A 87 -17.71 -8.94 -3.76
N ASN A 88 -16.60 -9.55 -3.32
CA ASN A 88 -16.50 -10.97 -2.98
C ASN A 88 -16.44 -11.24 -1.46
N CYS A 89 -16.79 -10.26 -0.62
CA CYS A 89 -16.68 -10.35 0.83
C CYS A 89 -17.97 -9.90 1.52
N ASN A 90 -18.25 -10.45 2.69
CA ASN A 90 -19.32 -9.94 3.55
C ASN A 90 -18.92 -8.57 4.16
N SER A 91 -19.92 -7.82 4.64
CA SER A 91 -19.71 -6.46 5.17
C SER A 91 -18.75 -6.40 6.35
N TYR A 92 -18.77 -7.39 7.25
CA TYR A 92 -17.87 -7.43 8.42
C TYR A 92 -16.42 -7.67 7.98
N ARG A 93 -16.21 -8.62 7.07
CA ARG A 93 -14.91 -8.96 6.52
C ARG A 93 -14.31 -7.79 5.76
N PHE A 94 -15.13 -7.04 5.03
CA PHE A 94 -14.68 -5.81 4.39
C PHE A 94 -14.17 -4.81 5.41
N ILE A 95 -14.90 -4.59 6.52
CA ILE A 95 -14.46 -3.68 7.59
C ILE A 95 -13.14 -4.14 8.20
N GLU A 96 -13.01 -5.42 8.58
CA GLU A 96 -11.76 -5.99 9.11
C GLU A 96 -10.56 -5.79 8.17
N LEU A 97 -10.76 -6.02 6.87
CA LEU A 97 -9.72 -5.85 5.87
C LEU A 97 -9.32 -4.37 5.74
N ASN A 98 -10.27 -3.44 5.79
CA ASN A 98 -9.94 -2.01 5.78
C ASN A 98 -9.09 -1.62 7.00
N PHE A 99 -9.41 -2.15 8.19
CA PHE A 99 -8.56 -1.94 9.36
C PHE A 99 -7.15 -2.47 9.13
N LYS A 100 -7.00 -3.68 8.58
CA LYS A 100 -5.68 -4.27 8.28
C LYS A 100 -4.89 -3.49 7.22
N HIS A 101 -5.57 -2.92 6.22
CA HIS A 101 -4.92 -2.31 5.06
C HIS A 101 -4.59 -0.83 5.25
N LEU A 102 -5.37 -0.12 6.07
CA LEU A 102 -5.31 1.34 6.17
C LEU A 102 -4.87 1.87 7.54
N LEU A 103 -4.91 1.05 8.59
CA LEU A 103 -4.57 1.42 9.97
C LEU A 103 -3.50 0.48 10.53
#